data_AF-A0A1Z1WLK8-F1
#
_entry.id   AF-A0A1Z1WLK8-F1
#
_cell.length_a   1.000
_cell.length_b   1.000
_cell.length_c   1.000
_cell.angle_alpha   90.00
_cell.angle_beta   90.00
_cell.angle_gamma   90.00
#
_symmetry.space_group_name_H-M   'P 1'
#
loop_
_entity.id
_entity.type
_entity.pdbx_description
1 polymer ?
#
loop_
_entity_poly.entity_id
_entity_poly.type
_entity_poly.pdbx_seq_one_letter_code
_entity_poly.pdbx_strand_id
1 'polypeptide(L)'
;MPDAPPLRAELLLDHEAPEALGHDLTAALDGLGVRTARVRRTVDHRGVGDLPWLVLVSLPLQAFLGGLGAEAVRDAYASFKGVVRRAAGRGAAGDDGVPRPLVLQDDRSGLSVVLEPDLPAEAHEQLLGLDLTTFRMGPLHYDRRLGRWRSELDEAAG
;
A
#
# COMPACT_ATOMS: atom_id res chain seq x y z
N MET A 1 15.00 -7.38 -25.91
CA MET A 1 14.34 -7.52 -24.60
C MET A 1 13.37 -6.37 -24.48
N PRO A 2 12.07 -6.56 -24.20
CA PRO A 2 11.23 -5.41 -23.92
C PRO A 2 11.68 -4.85 -22.58
N ASP A 3 12.24 -3.64 -22.61
CA ASP A 3 12.38 -2.78 -21.43
C ASP A 3 11.01 -2.76 -20.74
N ALA A 4 10.93 -3.35 -19.55
CA ALA A 4 9.74 -3.17 -18.72
C ALA A 4 9.59 -1.65 -18.53
N PRO A 5 8.41 -1.07 -18.82
CA PRO A 5 8.22 0.36 -18.66
C PRO A 5 8.57 0.75 -17.21
N PRO A 6 9.20 1.93 -17.00
CA PRO A 6 9.60 2.34 -15.66
C PRO A 6 8.38 2.33 -14.75
N LEU A 7 8.49 1.64 -13.61
CA LEU A 7 7.45 1.62 -12.59
C LEU A 7 7.20 3.06 -12.15
N ARG A 8 5.99 3.55 -12.44
CA ARG A 8 5.49 4.84 -11.96
C ARG A 8 4.71 4.57 -10.69
N ALA A 9 4.97 5.37 -9.66
CA ALA A 9 4.14 5.38 -8.47
C ALA A 9 3.57 6.78 -8.26
N GLU A 10 2.36 6.85 -7.77
CA GLU A 10 1.78 8.07 -7.23
C GLU A 10 1.56 7.87 -5.73
N LEU A 11 2.13 8.75 -4.91
CA LEU A 11 1.84 8.80 -3.49
C LEU A 11 0.84 9.91 -3.25
N LEU A 12 -0.33 9.54 -2.76
CA LEU A 12 -1.31 10.45 -2.23
C LEU A 12 -1.14 10.47 -0.71
N LEU A 13 -0.80 11.63 -0.19
CA LEU A 13 -0.69 11.88 1.25
C LEU A 13 -1.92 12.65 1.71
N ASP A 14 -2.46 12.26 2.84
CA ASP A 14 -3.46 13.07 3.53
C ASP A 14 -2.86 14.43 3.96
N HIS A 15 -3.71 15.45 4.14
CA HIS A 15 -3.26 16.76 4.58
C HIS A 15 -2.64 16.73 5.99
N GLU A 16 -3.09 15.82 6.85
CA GLU A 16 -2.58 15.63 8.21
C GLU A 16 -1.27 14.82 8.22
N ALA A 17 -0.89 14.24 7.07
CA ALA A 17 0.35 13.50 6.94
C ALA A 17 1.57 14.45 7.09
N PRO A 18 2.51 14.14 8.01
CA PRO A 18 3.73 14.92 8.20
C PRO A 18 4.51 15.05 6.89
N GLU A 19 5.10 16.22 6.61
CA GLU A 19 5.87 16.41 5.38
C GLU A 19 7.09 15.48 5.28
N ALA A 20 7.73 15.20 6.42
CA ALA A 20 8.82 14.23 6.52
C ALA A 20 8.39 12.82 6.05
N LEU A 21 7.11 12.47 6.19
CA LEU A 21 6.58 11.18 5.72
C LEU A 21 6.69 11.04 4.21
N GLY A 22 6.36 12.11 3.47
CA GLY A 22 6.46 12.10 2.01
C GLY A 22 7.88 11.84 1.55
N HIS A 23 8.86 12.52 2.17
CA HIS A 23 10.27 12.34 1.84
C HIS A 23 10.76 10.92 2.17
N ASP A 24 10.42 10.40 3.36
CA ASP A 24 10.81 9.05 3.78
C ASP A 24 10.20 7.97 2.87
N LEU A 25 8.95 8.13 2.43
CA LEU A 25 8.29 7.19 1.53
C LEU A 25 8.84 7.26 0.11
N THR A 26 9.14 8.47 -0.40
CA THR A 26 9.80 8.62 -1.69
C THR A 26 11.18 7.98 -1.67
N ALA A 27 11.96 8.16 -0.61
CA ALA A 27 13.27 7.50 -0.47
C ALA A 27 13.14 5.97 -0.40
N ALA A 28 12.13 5.45 0.31
CA ALA A 28 11.86 4.02 0.35
C ALA A 28 11.48 3.46 -1.03
N LEU A 29 10.66 4.18 -1.80
CA LEU A 29 10.26 3.81 -3.17
C LEU A 29 11.41 3.92 -4.18
N ASP A 30 12.30 4.90 -4.03
CA ASP A 30 13.50 4.99 -4.86
C ASP A 30 14.43 3.80 -4.61
N GLY A 31 14.59 3.40 -3.34
CA GLY A 31 15.28 2.17 -2.95
C GLY A 31 14.65 0.89 -3.52
N LEU A 32 13.36 0.92 -3.87
CA LEU A 32 12.62 -0.15 -4.55
C LEU A 32 12.76 -0.12 -6.08
N GLY A 33 13.54 0.82 -6.63
CA GLY A 33 13.67 1.01 -8.08
C GLY A 33 12.51 1.81 -8.71
N VAL A 34 11.59 2.33 -7.90
CA VAL A 34 10.48 3.19 -8.33
C VAL A 34 10.97 4.65 -8.36
N ARG A 35 11.74 4.97 -9.38
CA ARG A 35 12.39 6.30 -9.53
C ARG A 35 11.47 7.42 -9.99
N THR A 36 10.20 7.11 -10.26
CA THR A 36 9.21 8.06 -10.78
C THR A 36 8.01 8.21 -9.87
N ALA A 37 8.25 8.17 -8.56
CA ALA A 37 7.27 8.48 -7.54
C ALA A 37 6.83 9.95 -7.61
N ARG A 38 5.55 10.21 -7.88
CA ARG A 38 4.95 11.55 -7.78
C ARG A 38 4.21 11.69 -6.46
N VAL A 39 4.61 12.64 -5.64
CA VAL A 39 3.93 12.95 -4.37
C VAL A 39 2.87 14.01 -4.61
N ARG A 40 1.64 13.74 -4.20
CA ARG A 40 0.52 14.68 -4.21
C ARG A 40 -0.15 14.68 -2.84
N ARG A 41 -0.45 15.87 -2.31
CA ARG A 41 -1.31 16.01 -1.14
C ARG A 41 -2.75 16.11 -1.60
N THR A 42 -3.62 15.26 -1.06
CA THR A 42 -5.06 15.34 -1.31
C THR A 42 -5.77 15.99 -0.13
N VAL A 43 -6.81 16.77 -0.42
CA VAL A 43 -7.59 17.53 0.57
C VAL A 43 -8.92 16.84 0.88
N ASP A 44 -9.40 15.97 -0.01
CA ASP A 44 -10.67 15.27 0.14
C ASP A 44 -10.47 13.76 -0.01
N HIS A 45 -10.86 13.01 1.02
CA HIS A 45 -11.00 11.57 0.99
C HIS A 45 -12.25 11.19 0.18
N ARG A 46 -12.14 11.14 -1.16
CA ARG A 46 -13.17 10.53 -2.01
C ARG A 46 -12.54 9.51 -2.97
N GLY A 47 -12.28 8.32 -2.42
CA GLY A 47 -11.82 7.09 -3.09
C GLY A 47 -10.86 6.30 -2.18
N VAL A 48 -10.89 4.97 -2.03
CA VAL A 48 -11.58 3.87 -2.71
C VAL A 48 -12.51 3.18 -1.69
N GLY A 49 -13.77 3.63 -1.60
CA GLY A 49 -14.80 3.05 -0.70
C GLY A 49 -14.95 3.65 0.70
N ASP A 50 -14.70 4.95 0.88
CA ASP A 50 -14.86 5.69 2.17
C ASP A 50 -13.88 5.30 3.31
N LEU A 51 -12.73 4.68 2.98
CA LEU A 51 -11.67 4.41 3.96
C LEU A 51 -10.86 5.68 4.29
N PRO A 52 -10.76 6.09 5.58
CA PRO A 52 -9.90 7.21 6.00
C PRO A 52 -8.44 6.74 6.06
N TRP A 53 -7.73 6.80 4.94
CA TRP A 53 -6.33 6.41 4.83
C TRP A 53 -5.38 7.58 5.08
N LEU A 54 -4.20 7.30 5.63
CA LEU A 54 -3.15 8.32 5.82
C LEU A 54 -2.30 8.50 4.55
N VAL A 55 -2.08 7.39 3.84
CA VAL A 55 -1.25 7.31 2.65
C VAL A 55 -1.88 6.33 1.67
N LEU A 56 -1.98 6.71 0.41
CA LEU A 56 -2.31 5.82 -0.70
C LEU A 56 -1.14 5.82 -1.69
N VAL A 57 -0.62 4.64 -2.01
CA VAL A 57 0.42 4.48 -3.04
C VAL A 57 -0.17 3.73 -4.21
N SER A 58 -0.32 4.41 -5.35
CA SER A 58 -0.80 3.83 -6.60
C SER A 58 0.39 3.43 -7.47
N LEU A 59 0.50 2.16 -7.84
CA LEU A 59 1.60 1.62 -8.64
C LEU A 59 1.15 0.34 -9.36
N PRO A 60 1.89 -0.16 -10.37
CA PRO A 60 1.65 -1.48 -10.96
C PRO A 60 1.97 -2.58 -9.94
N LEU A 61 1.08 -2.82 -8.99
CA LEU A 61 1.33 -3.59 -7.78
C LEU A 61 1.65 -5.05 -8.11
N GLN A 62 0.97 -5.64 -9.10
CA GLN A 62 1.30 -6.99 -9.57
C GLN A 62 2.75 -7.09 -10.10
N ALA A 63 3.20 -6.10 -10.87
CA ALA A 63 4.56 -6.07 -11.40
C ALA A 63 5.59 -5.74 -10.31
N PHE A 64 5.19 -4.94 -9.33
CA PHE A 64 6.01 -4.61 -8.16
C PHE A 64 6.25 -5.84 -7.27
N LEU A 65 5.19 -6.62 -6.98
CA LEU A 65 5.28 -7.84 -6.19
C LEU A 65 6.00 -8.97 -6.96
N GLY A 66 5.80 -9.06 -8.28
CA GLY A 66 6.39 -10.13 -9.10
C GLY A 66 7.76 -9.83 -9.73
N GLY A 67 8.17 -8.57 -9.85
CA GLY A 67 9.28 -8.14 -10.72
C GLY A 67 10.62 -7.89 -10.03
N LEU A 68 10.67 -7.77 -8.71
CA LEU A 68 11.91 -7.59 -7.96
C LEU A 68 12.20 -8.87 -7.17
N GLY A 69 13.44 -9.35 -7.24
CA GLY A 69 13.89 -10.55 -6.52
C GLY A 69 13.44 -10.51 -5.07
N ALA A 70 12.80 -11.58 -4.61
CA ALA A 70 12.04 -11.64 -3.36
C ALA A 70 12.78 -11.15 -2.11
N GLU A 71 14.12 -11.13 -2.13
CA GLU A 71 14.96 -10.64 -1.04
C GLU A 71 15.05 -9.10 -0.99
N ALA A 72 15.29 -8.45 -2.13
CA ALA A 72 15.33 -6.98 -2.22
C ALA A 72 13.96 -6.34 -1.93
N VAL A 73 12.87 -7.00 -2.35
CA VAL A 73 11.50 -6.55 -2.03
C VAL A 73 11.22 -6.70 -0.55
N ARG A 74 11.66 -7.79 0.10
CA ARG A 74 11.44 -8.00 1.53
C ARG A 74 12.02 -6.87 2.37
N ASP A 75 13.28 -6.52 2.13
CA ASP A 75 13.98 -5.49 2.91
C ASP A 75 13.41 -4.10 2.66
N ALA A 76 13.10 -3.80 1.41
CA ALA A 76 12.59 -2.49 1.04
C ALA A 76 11.10 -2.34 1.39
N TYR A 77 10.31 -3.41 1.36
CA TYR A 77 8.97 -3.47 1.94
C TYR A 77 9.04 -3.36 3.48
N ALA A 78 10.01 -3.99 4.14
CA ALA A 78 10.23 -3.82 5.58
C ALA A 78 10.62 -2.38 5.94
N SER A 79 11.46 -1.73 5.14
CA SER A 79 11.84 -0.33 5.31
C SER A 79 10.65 0.60 5.10
N PHE A 80 9.88 0.39 4.03
CA PHE A 80 8.63 1.10 3.74
C PHE A 80 7.65 0.94 4.91
N LYS A 81 7.40 -0.28 5.39
CA LYS A 81 6.58 -0.54 6.58
C LYS A 81 7.12 0.15 7.82
N GLY A 82 8.43 0.19 8.01
CA GLY A 82 9.07 0.87 9.13
C GLY A 82 8.84 2.38 9.09
N VAL A 83 8.84 3.00 7.90
CA VAL A 83 8.47 4.40 7.70
C VAL A 83 6.99 4.62 8.03
N VAL A 84 6.13 3.77 7.48
CA VAL A 84 4.66 3.86 7.64
C VAL A 84 4.26 3.68 9.09
N ARG A 85 4.80 2.68 9.79
CA ARG A 85 4.54 2.45 11.22
C ARG A 85 5.03 3.60 12.10
N ARG A 86 6.18 4.20 11.78
CA ARG A 86 6.71 5.37 12.51
C ARG A 86 5.83 6.60 12.31
N ALA A 87 5.30 6.78 11.11
CA ALA A 87 4.39 7.87 10.79
C ALA A 87 3.02 7.65 11.42
N ALA A 88 2.52 6.41 11.40
CA ALA A 88 1.29 6.05 12.06
C ALA A 88 1.38 6.22 13.59
N GLY A 89 2.50 5.80 14.19
CA GLY A 89 2.74 6.01 15.63
C GLY A 89 2.94 7.47 16.06
N ARG A 90 3.27 8.39 15.14
CA ARG A 90 3.49 9.82 15.44
C ARG A 90 2.35 10.75 15.00
N GLY A 91 1.41 10.28 14.19
CA GLY A 91 0.31 11.10 13.66
C GLY A 91 -0.92 10.34 13.15
N ALA A 92 -1.07 9.04 13.43
CA ALA A 92 -2.24 8.26 12.95
C ALA A 92 -3.34 8.00 13.97
N ALA A 93 -3.34 8.63 15.15
CA ALA A 93 -4.62 8.93 15.74
C ALA A 93 -5.18 10.11 14.93
N GLY A 94 -6.19 9.87 14.09
CA GLY A 94 -7.08 10.97 13.69
C GLY A 94 -7.70 11.60 14.94
N ASP A 95 -8.47 12.68 14.79
CA ASP A 95 -9.18 13.30 15.93
C ASP A 95 -10.01 12.27 16.76
N ASP A 96 -10.39 11.15 16.15
CA ASP A 96 -11.15 10.05 16.77
C ASP A 96 -10.29 8.95 17.43
N GLY A 97 -8.96 9.05 17.41
CA GLY A 97 -8.06 8.04 18.00
C GLY A 97 -7.92 6.75 17.19
N VAL A 98 -8.54 6.66 16.01
CA VAL A 98 -8.51 5.46 15.16
C VAL A 98 -7.24 5.45 14.28
N PRO A 99 -6.44 4.37 14.31
CA PRO A 99 -5.26 4.20 13.46
C PRO A 99 -5.65 4.22 11.97
N ARG A 100 -5.17 5.23 11.23
CA ARG A 100 -5.40 5.29 9.77
C ARG A 100 -4.49 4.31 9.02
N PRO A 101 -5.04 3.42 8.16
CA PRO A 101 -4.25 2.46 7.41
C PRO A 101 -3.50 3.12 6.26
N LEU A 102 -2.51 2.40 5.74
CA LEU A 102 -1.92 2.69 4.43
C LEU A 102 -2.63 1.86 3.37
N VAL A 103 -2.83 2.41 2.18
CA VAL A 103 -3.44 1.69 1.06
C VAL A 103 -2.45 1.58 -0.09
N LEU A 104 -2.21 0.37 -0.58
CA LEU A 104 -1.50 0.12 -1.83
C LEU A 104 -2.54 -0.12 -2.93
N GLN A 105 -2.60 0.76 -3.92
CA GLN A 105 -3.51 0.62 -5.04
C GLN A 105 -2.76 0.13 -6.29
N ASP A 106 -3.31 -0.86 -6.97
CA ASP A 106 -2.86 -1.26 -8.29
C ASP A 106 -3.42 -0.29 -9.34
N ASP A 107 -2.55 0.38 -10.07
CA ASP A 107 -2.93 1.39 -11.06
C ASP A 107 -3.63 0.80 -12.30
N ARG A 108 -3.46 -0.50 -12.56
CA ARG A 108 -4.04 -1.20 -13.72
C ARG A 108 -5.43 -1.75 -13.45
N SER A 109 -5.62 -2.41 -12.32
CA SER A 109 -6.88 -3.06 -11.93
C SER A 109 -7.74 -2.21 -11.02
N GLY A 110 -7.16 -1.18 -10.38
CA GLY A 110 -7.83 -0.39 -9.34
C GLY A 110 -7.98 -1.13 -8.01
N LEU A 111 -7.52 -2.39 -7.92
CA LEU A 111 -7.51 -3.14 -6.66
C LEU A 111 -6.71 -2.40 -5.61
N SER A 112 -7.18 -2.42 -4.38
CA SER A 112 -6.55 -1.75 -3.26
C SER A 112 -6.25 -2.76 -2.17
N VAL A 113 -5.04 -2.80 -1.65
CA VAL A 113 -4.61 -3.62 -0.52
C VAL A 113 -4.45 -2.71 0.68
N VAL A 114 -5.20 -3.00 1.73
CA VAL A 114 -5.20 -2.20 2.96
C VAL A 114 -4.15 -2.77 3.91
N LEU A 115 -3.14 -1.95 4.20
CA LEU A 115 -2.12 -2.21 5.18
C LEU A 115 -2.50 -1.60 6.53
N GLU A 116 -3.18 -2.40 7.36
CA GLU A 116 -3.50 -2.07 8.74
C GLU A 116 -2.21 -1.99 9.61
N PRO A 117 -2.15 -1.06 10.58
CA PRO A 117 -0.94 -0.82 11.36
C PRO A 117 -0.54 -1.99 12.27
N ASP A 118 -1.47 -2.87 12.61
CA ASP A 118 -1.28 -4.06 13.44
C ASP A 118 -1.28 -5.38 12.65
N LEU A 119 -1.05 -5.29 11.32
CA LEU A 119 -0.86 -6.46 10.45
C LEU A 119 0.27 -7.36 10.99
N PRO A 120 0.01 -8.67 11.09
CA PRO A 120 1.02 -9.60 11.56
C PRO A 120 2.10 -9.85 10.48
N ALA A 121 3.24 -10.41 10.86
CA ALA A 121 4.38 -10.57 9.96
C ALA A 121 4.03 -11.48 8.76
N GLU A 122 3.23 -12.52 8.99
CA GLU A 122 2.86 -13.51 7.98
C GLU A 122 2.00 -12.87 6.88
N ALA A 123 1.16 -11.90 7.21
CA ALA A 123 0.37 -11.17 6.23
C ALA A 123 1.25 -10.41 5.22
N HIS A 124 2.35 -9.85 5.71
CA HIS A 124 3.34 -9.18 4.87
C HIS A 124 4.10 -10.15 3.97
N GLU A 125 4.42 -11.33 4.47
CA GLU A 125 5.06 -12.39 3.68
C GLU A 125 4.12 -12.92 2.60
N GLN A 126 2.85 -13.14 2.94
CA GLN A 126 1.82 -13.56 1.98
C GLN A 126 1.60 -12.52 0.88
N LEU A 127 1.70 -11.23 1.19
CA LEU A 127 1.53 -10.17 0.19
C LEU A 127 2.58 -10.28 -0.93
N LEU A 128 3.80 -10.69 -0.61
CA LEU A 128 4.88 -10.85 -1.61
C LEU A 128 4.64 -11.98 -2.61
N GLY A 129 3.80 -12.96 -2.23
CA GLY A 129 3.37 -14.04 -3.10
C GLY A 129 1.92 -13.91 -3.55
N LEU A 130 1.25 -12.80 -3.25
CA LEU A 130 -0.15 -12.63 -3.54
C LEU A 130 -0.36 -12.39 -5.03
N ASP A 131 -1.16 -13.23 -5.66
CA ASP A 131 -1.59 -13.01 -7.03
C ASP A 131 -2.84 -12.15 -7.06
N LEU A 132 -2.69 -10.86 -7.35
CA LEU A 132 -3.80 -9.91 -7.39
C LEU A 132 -4.78 -10.21 -8.53
N THR A 133 -4.36 -10.96 -9.56
CA THR A 133 -5.25 -11.33 -10.67
C THR A 133 -6.38 -12.28 -10.25
N THR A 134 -6.26 -12.89 -9.08
CA THR A 134 -7.29 -13.74 -8.48
C THR A 134 -8.46 -12.96 -7.88
N PHE A 135 -8.30 -11.64 -7.69
CA PHE A 135 -9.33 -10.76 -7.15
C PHE A 135 -9.88 -9.87 -8.25
N ARG A 136 -11.20 -9.69 -8.27
CA ARG A 136 -11.86 -8.81 -9.26
C ARG A 136 -12.16 -7.43 -8.70
N MET A 137 -12.39 -7.36 -7.39
CA MET A 137 -12.81 -6.15 -6.69
C MET A 137 -12.03 -6.02 -5.39
N GLY A 138 -11.73 -4.79 -4.98
CA GLY A 138 -11.11 -4.47 -3.69
C GLY A 138 -12.04 -3.58 -2.87
N PRO A 139 -11.69 -3.24 -1.61
CA PRO A 139 -10.37 -3.42 -0.99
C PRO A 139 -10.10 -4.86 -0.53
N LEU A 140 -8.81 -5.23 -0.48
CA LEU A 140 -8.29 -6.45 0.08
C LEU A 140 -7.82 -6.18 1.52
N HIS A 141 -8.33 -6.97 2.44
CA HIS A 141 -7.98 -6.97 3.86
C HIS A 141 -7.39 -8.32 4.25
N TYR A 142 -6.48 -8.32 5.23
CA TYR A 142 -5.98 -9.55 5.78
C TYR A 142 -6.92 -10.08 6.87
N ASP A 143 -7.59 -11.20 6.61
CA ASP A 143 -8.41 -11.85 7.60
C ASP A 143 -7.54 -12.68 8.54
N ARG A 144 -7.38 -12.20 9.78
CA ARG A 144 -6.58 -12.88 10.81
C ARG A 144 -7.17 -14.20 11.27
N ARG A 145 -8.50 -14.39 11.17
CA ARG A 145 -9.15 -15.66 11.54
C ARG A 145 -8.88 -16.73 10.51
N LEU A 146 -8.85 -16.36 9.24
CA LEU A 146 -8.58 -17.28 8.12
C LEU A 146 -7.11 -17.33 7.72
N GLY A 147 -6.30 -16.39 8.21
CA GLY A 147 -4.89 -16.26 7.90
C GLY A 147 -4.61 -15.97 6.43
N ARG A 148 -5.48 -15.23 5.73
CA ARG A 148 -5.36 -14.95 4.30
C ARG A 148 -5.87 -13.56 3.91
N TRP A 149 -5.36 -13.04 2.79
CA TRP A 149 -5.91 -11.87 2.12
C TRP A 149 -7.26 -12.19 1.47
N ARG A 150 -8.23 -11.30 1.63
CA ARG A 150 -9.56 -11.41 1.00
C ARG A 150 -10.14 -10.05 0.66
N SER A 151 -11.02 -10.01 -0.34
CA SER A 151 -11.92 -8.88 -0.55
C SER A 151 -13.35 -9.27 -0.22
N GLU A 152 -13.94 -8.61 0.76
CA GLU A 152 -15.34 -8.84 1.14
C GLU A 152 -16.29 -8.48 0.00
N LEU A 153 -15.96 -7.45 -0.79
CA LEU A 153 -16.77 -7.05 -1.94
C LEU A 153 -16.73 -8.11 -3.04
N ASP A 154 -15.55 -8.63 -3.40
CA ASP A 154 -15.44 -9.67 -4.43
C ASP A 154 -16.11 -10.98 -4.01
N GLU A 155 -16.01 -11.34 -2.73
CA GLU A 155 -16.71 -12.51 -2.17
C GLU A 155 -18.23 -12.34 -2.15
N ALA A 156 -18.73 -11.12 -1.87
CA ALA A 156 -20.18 -10.84 -1.88
C ALA A 156 -20.78 -10.79 -3.29
N ALA A 157 -19.96 -10.57 -4.32
CA ALA A 157 -20.37 -10.50 -5.72
C ALA A 157 -20.31 -11.85 -6.46
N GLY A 158 -19.75 -12.89 -5.83
CA GLY A 158 -19.64 -14.26 -6.38
C GLY A 158 -20.70 -15.22 -5.84
#